data_AF-A0AAD0YQU6-F1
#
_entry.id   AF-A0AAD0YQU6-F1
#
_cell.length_a   1.000
_cell.length_b   1.000
_cell.length_c   1.000
_cell.angle_alpha   90.00
_cell.angle_beta   90.00
_cell.angle_gamma   90.00
#
_symmetry.space_group_name_H-M   'P 1'
#
loop_
_entity.id
_entity.type
_entity.pdbx_description
1 polymer ?
#
loop_
_entity_poly.entity_id
_entity_poly.type
_entity_poly.pdbx_seq_one_letter_code
_entity_poly.pdbx_strand_id
1 'polypeptide(L)'
;MKESQPVSHLGDVPLSGPGITGIKSIIQAEAIGAYYSVAYEMKLAKYLYPGKSGYIHFKAVNTALSDAMKSDARFAEGITDLGITIPKSVTGNIGGTSPKNWVWHHDVGQGVMQLVPKSQHPSIPGGIFWKTMHPDGKGGMSIWGSGYKKK
;
A
#
# COMPACT_ATOMS: atom_id res chain seq x y z
N MET A 1 -35.34 -11.34 53.25
CA MET A 1 -36.35 -10.28 53.05
C MET A 1 -35.62 -9.03 52.58
N LYS A 2 -36.09 -8.47 51.45
CA LYS A 2 -36.03 -7.07 51.00
C LYS A 2 -34.67 -6.34 50.97
N GLU A 3 -34.09 -6.40 49.77
CA GLU A 3 -33.63 -5.28 48.94
C GLU A 3 -34.19 -3.89 49.32
N SER A 4 -33.38 -2.83 49.21
CA SER A 4 -33.75 -1.55 48.57
C SER A 4 -32.64 -0.49 48.68
N GLN A 5 -32.27 0.05 47.53
CA GLN A 5 -31.67 1.39 47.35
C GLN A 5 -32.65 2.49 47.80
N PRO A 6 -32.20 3.76 47.96
CA PRO A 6 -32.68 4.78 47.01
C PRO A 6 -31.61 5.86 46.68
N VAL A 7 -31.38 6.27 45.42
CA VAL A 7 -31.99 7.30 44.53
C VAL A 7 -32.30 8.71 45.07
N SER A 8 -31.67 9.71 44.42
CA SER A 8 -32.09 11.11 44.10
C SER A 8 -32.32 12.12 45.26
N HIS A 9 -32.02 13.43 45.19
CA HIS A 9 -32.34 14.41 44.14
C HIS A 9 -31.72 15.82 44.44
N LEU A 10 -31.34 16.54 43.37
CA LEU A 10 -31.23 17.99 43.10
C LEU A 10 -30.75 19.04 44.14
N GLY A 11 -29.81 19.87 43.67
CA GLY A 11 -29.62 21.26 44.07
C GLY A 11 -28.93 22.03 42.93
N ASP A 12 -29.72 22.75 42.12
CA ASP A 12 -29.24 23.68 41.09
C ASP A 12 -28.57 24.91 41.74
N VAL A 13 -27.39 25.27 41.24
CA VAL A 13 -26.73 26.56 41.54
C VAL A 13 -26.55 27.30 40.20
N PRO A 14 -27.08 28.52 40.03
CA PRO A 14 -26.90 29.27 38.80
C PRO A 14 -25.56 30.00 38.87
N LEU A 15 -24.67 29.72 37.92
CA LEU A 15 -23.52 30.57 37.64
C LEU A 15 -23.58 31.02 36.19
N SER A 16 -24.21 32.18 36.01
CA SER A 16 -24.00 33.08 34.89
C SER A 16 -22.53 33.53 34.89
N GLY A 17 -21.71 32.87 34.07
CA GLY A 17 -20.36 33.29 33.72
C GLY A 17 -20.25 33.53 32.21
N PRO A 18 -19.47 34.52 31.75
CA PRO A 18 -19.34 34.83 30.34
C PRO A 18 -18.61 33.69 29.62
N GLY A 19 -19.13 33.33 28.45
CA GLY A 19 -18.75 32.14 27.70
C GLY A 19 -17.27 32.07 27.34
N ILE A 20 -16.70 30.89 27.55
CA ILE A 20 -15.55 30.43 26.77
C ILE A 20 -15.88 29.00 26.32
N THR A 21 -16.72 28.90 25.28
CA THR A 21 -16.90 27.67 24.51
C THR A 21 -15.62 27.43 23.68
N GLY A 22 -14.55 27.03 24.36
CA GLY A 22 -13.29 26.68 23.75
C GLY A 22 -13.23 25.18 23.45
N ILE A 23 -14.17 24.66 22.65
CA ILE A 23 -13.94 23.35 22.02
C ILE A 23 -12.80 23.56 21.05
N LYS A 24 -11.59 23.16 21.45
CA LYS A 24 -10.45 23.13 20.54
C LYS A 24 -10.81 22.09 19.47
N SER A 25 -11.32 22.56 18.34
CA SER A 25 -11.55 21.73 17.16
C SER A 25 -10.21 21.15 16.77
N ILE A 26 -10.01 19.88 17.13
CA ILE A 26 -8.90 19.07 16.62
C ILE A 26 -9.30 18.77 15.18
N ILE A 27 -8.95 19.68 14.27
CA ILE A 27 -9.06 19.43 12.83
C ILE A 27 -8.06 18.29 12.55
N GLN A 28 -8.57 17.07 12.48
CA GLN A 28 -7.82 15.94 11.99
C GLN A 28 -7.48 16.26 10.52
N ALA A 29 -6.20 16.49 10.22
CA ALA A 29 -5.76 16.67 8.85
C ALA A 29 -6.13 15.43 8.03
N GLU A 30 -6.82 15.62 6.92
CA GLU A 30 -7.17 14.52 6.02
C GLU A 30 -5.90 13.93 5.39
N ALA A 31 -5.87 12.61 5.24
CA ALA A 31 -4.76 11.94 4.58
C ALA A 31 -4.75 12.31 3.09
N ILE A 32 -3.68 12.98 2.65
CA ILE A 32 -3.54 13.44 1.26
C ILE A 32 -2.78 12.45 0.36
N GLY A 33 -2.30 11.33 0.90
CA GLY A 33 -1.58 10.30 0.13
C GLY A 33 -0.19 10.71 -0.36
N ALA A 34 0.47 11.65 0.32
CA ALA A 34 1.81 12.14 -0.03
C ALA A 34 2.91 11.07 0.08
N TYR A 35 2.67 9.99 0.83
CA TYR A 35 3.56 8.85 0.99
C TYR A 35 2.74 7.57 0.90
N TYR A 36 3.36 6.50 0.38
CA TYR A 36 2.79 5.16 0.33
C TYR A 36 3.77 4.15 0.91
N SER A 37 3.28 2.94 1.16
CA SER A 37 4.04 1.86 1.77
C SER A 37 4.60 0.92 0.72
N VAL A 38 5.83 0.47 0.93
CA VAL A 38 6.52 -0.51 0.08
C VAL A 38 6.99 -1.66 0.96
N ALA A 39 6.58 -2.88 0.65
CA ALA A 39 7.03 -4.07 1.38
C ALA A 39 8.35 -4.62 0.82
N TYR A 40 8.60 -4.42 -0.46
CA TYR A 40 9.83 -4.84 -1.13
C TYR A 40 10.09 -3.97 -2.35
N GLU A 41 11.36 -3.59 -2.56
CA GLU A 41 11.82 -2.85 -3.72
C GLU A 41 13.02 -3.54 -4.35
N MET A 42 13.08 -3.55 -5.67
CA MET A 42 14.28 -3.91 -6.39
C MET A 42 14.38 -3.19 -7.72
N LYS A 43 15.58 -3.19 -8.31
CA LYS A 43 15.80 -2.72 -9.67
C LYS A 43 15.95 -3.89 -10.63
N LEU A 44 15.12 -3.92 -11.67
CA LEU A 44 15.23 -4.91 -12.74
C LEU A 44 16.62 -4.84 -13.40
N ALA A 45 17.06 -5.97 -13.95
CA ALA A 45 18.22 -6.01 -14.84
C ALA A 45 17.91 -5.29 -16.17
N LYS A 46 18.89 -4.62 -16.77
CA LYS A 46 18.72 -3.83 -18.00
C LYS A 46 18.22 -4.63 -19.21
N TYR A 47 18.43 -5.94 -19.28
CA TYR A 47 17.89 -6.74 -20.40
C TYR A 47 16.38 -7.02 -20.25
N LEU A 48 15.79 -6.67 -19.10
CA LEU A 48 14.38 -6.80 -18.81
C LEU A 48 13.59 -5.52 -19.12
N TYR A 49 14.22 -4.39 -19.47
CA TYR A 49 13.55 -3.16 -19.91
C TYR A 49 14.53 -2.29 -20.74
N PRO A 50 14.09 -1.58 -21.80
CA PRO A 50 12.72 -1.40 -22.28
C PRO A 50 12.13 -2.61 -23.03
N GLY A 51 10.81 -2.57 -23.25
CA GLY A 51 10.12 -3.39 -24.26
C GLY A 51 9.74 -4.81 -23.84
N LYS A 52 9.87 -5.17 -22.55
CA LYS A 52 9.32 -6.42 -22.01
C LYS A 52 7.94 -6.19 -21.39
N SER A 53 7.15 -7.26 -21.32
CA SER A 53 5.79 -7.18 -20.78
C SER A 53 5.77 -7.09 -19.26
N GLY A 54 4.67 -6.55 -18.71
CA GLY A 54 4.45 -6.52 -17.26
C GLY A 54 4.52 -7.92 -16.64
N TYR A 55 4.03 -8.95 -17.34
CA TYR A 55 4.17 -10.34 -16.90
C TYR A 55 5.63 -10.75 -16.67
N ILE A 56 6.54 -10.41 -17.59
CA ILE A 56 7.97 -10.71 -17.46
C ILE A 56 8.59 -9.95 -16.29
N HIS A 57 8.24 -8.67 -16.11
CA HIS A 57 8.70 -7.89 -14.97
C HIS A 57 8.23 -8.53 -13.66
N PHE A 58 6.93 -8.85 -13.53
CA PHE A 58 6.33 -9.44 -12.34
C PHE A 58 6.93 -10.80 -12.01
N LYS A 59 7.19 -11.63 -13.02
CA LYS A 59 7.87 -12.91 -12.81
C LYS A 59 9.27 -12.70 -12.25
N ALA A 60 10.04 -11.77 -12.81
CA ALA A 60 11.39 -11.48 -12.34
C ALA A 60 11.42 -11.00 -10.87
N VAL A 61 10.54 -10.08 -10.50
CA VAL A 61 10.48 -9.55 -9.12
C VAL A 61 9.90 -10.55 -8.12
N ASN A 62 8.97 -11.42 -8.53
CA ASN A 62 8.53 -12.53 -7.70
C ASN A 62 9.66 -13.54 -7.46
N THR A 63 10.49 -13.81 -8.46
CA THR A 63 11.69 -14.64 -8.31
C THR A 63 12.68 -13.99 -7.34
N ALA A 64 12.98 -12.70 -7.52
CA ALA A 64 13.89 -11.99 -6.62
C ALA A 64 13.39 -11.94 -5.17
N LEU A 65 12.09 -11.69 -4.95
CA LEU A 65 11.48 -11.76 -3.63
C LEU A 65 11.61 -13.17 -3.04
N SER A 66 11.37 -14.22 -3.85
CA SER A 66 11.53 -15.60 -3.39
C SER A 66 12.95 -15.92 -2.97
N ASP A 67 13.94 -15.40 -3.68
CA ASP A 67 15.34 -15.67 -3.39
C ASP A 67 15.81 -14.87 -2.17
N ALA A 68 15.36 -13.62 -2.01
CA ALA A 68 15.58 -12.82 -0.81
C ALA A 68 15.03 -13.50 0.44
N MET A 69 13.80 -14.03 0.39
CA MET A 69 13.20 -14.79 1.49
C MET A 69 13.97 -16.09 1.80
N LYS A 70 14.58 -16.75 0.82
CA LYS A 70 15.42 -17.93 1.08
C LYS A 70 16.76 -17.57 1.74
N SER A 71 17.30 -16.39 1.42
CA SER A 71 18.60 -15.96 1.93
C SER A 71 18.57 -15.34 3.33
N ASP A 72 17.41 -14.81 3.75
CA ASP A 72 17.25 -14.14 5.04
C ASP A 72 15.94 -14.56 5.71
N ALA A 73 16.07 -15.36 6.78
CA ALA A 73 14.94 -15.90 7.52
C ALA A 73 14.11 -14.81 8.24
N ARG A 74 14.75 -13.75 8.76
CA ARG A 74 14.04 -12.67 9.45
C ARG A 74 13.26 -11.82 8.47
N PHE A 75 13.83 -11.58 7.29
CA PHE A 75 13.12 -10.93 6.20
C PHE A 75 11.93 -11.79 5.73
N ALA A 76 12.11 -13.10 5.60
CA ALA A 76 11.03 -14.01 5.23
C ALA A 76 9.88 -14.03 6.23
N GLU A 77 10.18 -13.98 7.53
CA GLU A 77 9.19 -13.82 8.60
C GLU A 77 8.38 -12.54 8.41
N GLY A 78 9.05 -11.39 8.24
CA GLY A 78 8.36 -10.11 8.01
C GLY A 78 7.46 -10.08 6.77
N ILE A 79 7.87 -10.69 5.66
CA ILE A 79 7.03 -10.82 4.45
C ILE A 79 5.83 -11.75 4.72
N THR A 80 6.02 -12.81 5.49
CA THR A 80 4.95 -13.74 5.88
C THR A 80 3.93 -13.09 6.81
N ASP A 81 4.39 -12.29 7.78
CA ASP A 81 3.53 -11.54 8.70
C ASP A 81 2.65 -10.51 7.99
N LEU A 82 3.16 -9.95 6.89
CA LEU A 82 2.38 -9.08 5.99
C LEU A 82 1.34 -9.85 5.14
N GLY A 83 1.30 -11.18 5.24
CA GLY A 83 0.40 -12.05 4.48
C GLY A 83 0.77 -12.15 2.99
N ILE A 84 2.02 -11.88 2.63
CA ILE A 84 2.48 -11.90 1.24
C ILE A 84 2.89 -13.33 0.87
N THR A 85 2.14 -13.95 -0.03
CA THR A 85 2.48 -15.24 -0.63
C THR A 85 2.87 -15.09 -2.09
N ILE A 86 4.04 -15.62 -2.47
CA ILE A 86 4.54 -15.57 -3.85
C ILE A 86 3.64 -16.41 -4.77
N PRO A 87 3.07 -15.82 -5.83
CA PRO A 87 2.23 -16.57 -6.78
C PRO A 87 3.01 -17.66 -7.49
N LYS A 88 2.48 -18.89 -7.44
CA LYS A 88 3.03 -20.06 -8.14
C LYS A 88 1.94 -20.77 -8.95
N SER A 89 2.34 -21.42 -10.03
CA SER A 89 1.47 -22.35 -10.76
C SER A 89 1.17 -23.60 -9.92
N VAL A 90 0.22 -24.42 -10.38
CA VAL A 90 -0.06 -25.74 -9.80
C VAL A 90 1.17 -26.65 -9.78
N THR A 91 2.11 -26.44 -10.69
CA THR A 91 3.40 -27.15 -10.79
C THR A 91 4.52 -26.49 -9.99
N GLY A 92 4.22 -25.47 -9.18
CA GLY A 92 5.20 -24.79 -8.30
C GLY A 92 6.06 -23.71 -8.97
N ASN A 93 5.86 -23.42 -10.25
CA ASN A 93 6.62 -22.40 -10.96
C ASN A 93 6.18 -20.99 -10.57
N ILE A 94 7.13 -20.09 -10.29
CA ILE A 94 6.82 -18.68 -9.97
C ILE A 94 6.11 -18.01 -11.16
N GLY A 95 4.97 -17.38 -10.87
CA GLY A 95 4.11 -16.72 -11.85
C GLY A 95 4.46 -15.24 -12.09
N GLY A 96 3.95 -14.69 -13.18
CA GLY A 96 4.07 -13.27 -13.54
C GLY A 96 2.86 -12.42 -13.15
N THR A 97 2.29 -12.68 -11.97
CA THR A 97 1.15 -11.93 -11.39
C THR A 97 1.53 -11.36 -10.03
N SER A 98 0.82 -10.34 -9.55
CA SER A 98 1.03 -9.82 -8.19
C SER A 98 0.54 -10.80 -7.11
N PRO A 99 1.14 -10.78 -5.90
CA PRO A 99 0.58 -11.43 -4.72
C PRO A 99 -0.85 -10.94 -4.40
N LYS A 100 -1.66 -11.79 -3.77
CA LYS A 100 -3.03 -11.43 -3.36
C LYS A 100 -3.01 -10.21 -2.42
N ASN A 101 -3.87 -9.22 -2.65
CA ASN A 101 -3.95 -7.94 -1.91
C ASN A 101 -2.74 -7.00 -2.05
N TRP A 102 -1.79 -7.33 -2.92
CA TRP A 102 -0.63 -6.50 -3.24
C TRP A 102 -0.54 -6.27 -4.75
N VAL A 103 0.22 -5.25 -5.16
CA VAL A 103 0.46 -4.94 -6.57
C VAL A 103 1.94 -4.65 -6.76
N TRP A 104 2.51 -5.18 -7.83
CA TRP A 104 3.79 -4.70 -8.33
C TRP A 104 3.59 -3.37 -9.07
N HIS A 105 4.07 -2.30 -8.44
CA HIS A 105 4.11 -0.96 -9.00
C HIS A 105 5.41 -0.77 -9.80
N HIS A 106 5.27 -0.28 -11.03
CA HIS A 106 6.40 0.22 -11.81
C HIS A 106 6.64 1.68 -11.42
N ASP A 107 7.68 1.92 -10.62
CA ASP A 107 8.05 3.25 -10.13
C ASP A 107 8.58 4.16 -11.25
N VAL A 108 8.59 5.47 -11.05
CA VAL A 108 9.10 6.43 -12.04
C VAL A 108 10.61 6.31 -12.28
N GLY A 109 11.36 5.85 -11.27
CA GLY A 109 12.76 5.48 -11.39
C GLY A 109 12.96 4.30 -12.33
N GLN A 110 13.93 4.41 -13.25
CA GLN A 110 14.13 3.40 -14.30
C GLN A 110 14.36 1.99 -13.75
N GLY A 111 13.48 1.07 -14.14
CA GLY A 111 13.53 -0.34 -13.78
C GLY A 111 13.16 -0.64 -12.32
N VAL A 112 12.74 0.34 -11.53
CA VAL A 112 12.43 0.18 -10.10
C VAL A 112 11.04 -0.43 -9.94
N MET A 113 10.99 -1.57 -9.27
CA MET A 113 9.78 -2.33 -9.01
C MET A 113 9.52 -2.35 -7.52
N GLN A 114 8.30 -1.97 -7.12
CA GLN A 114 7.91 -1.90 -5.72
C GLN A 114 6.67 -2.77 -5.47
N LEU A 115 6.69 -3.57 -4.40
CA LEU A 115 5.52 -4.29 -3.93
C LEU A 115 4.73 -3.41 -2.97
N VAL A 116 3.55 -2.97 -3.38
CA VAL A 116 2.72 -2.01 -2.64
C VAL A 116 1.37 -2.62 -2.28
N PRO A 117 0.74 -2.18 -1.16
CA PRO A 117 -0.62 -2.60 -0.85
C PRO A 117 -1.58 -2.24 -1.98
N LYS A 118 -2.46 -3.17 -2.38
CA LYS A 118 -3.43 -2.92 -3.45
C LYS A 118 -4.38 -1.76 -3.14
N SER A 119 -4.67 -1.51 -1.87
CA SER A 119 -5.48 -0.37 -1.40
C SER A 119 -4.82 0.99 -1.69
N GLN A 120 -3.48 1.04 -1.80
CA GLN A 120 -2.74 2.26 -2.11
C GLN A 120 -2.52 2.44 -3.62
N HIS A 121 -2.64 1.38 -4.42
CA HIS A 121 -2.47 1.42 -5.87
C HIS A 121 -3.74 0.91 -6.60
N PRO A 122 -4.85 1.67 -6.57
CA PRO A 122 -6.09 1.27 -7.22
C PRO A 122 -5.92 1.18 -8.74
N SER A 123 -6.63 0.25 -9.37
CA SER A 123 -6.55 0.00 -10.83
C SER A 123 -7.24 1.07 -11.70
N ILE A 124 -7.90 2.04 -11.08
CA ILE A 124 -8.55 3.17 -11.75
C ILE A 124 -7.76 4.42 -11.37
N PRO A 125 -7.47 5.33 -12.32
CA PRO A 125 -6.95 6.65 -11.97
C PRO A 125 -7.78 7.29 -10.87
N GLY A 126 -7.21 7.48 -9.68
CA GLY A 126 -7.96 7.94 -8.52
C GLY A 126 -7.39 7.43 -7.20
N GLY A 127 -7.98 7.90 -6.09
CA GLY A 127 -7.46 7.70 -4.75
C GLY A 127 -6.34 8.68 -4.40
N ILE A 128 -6.11 8.86 -3.10
CA ILE A 128 -5.21 9.90 -2.58
C ILE A 128 -3.74 9.69 -2.99
N PHE A 129 -3.33 8.45 -3.28
CA PHE A 129 -1.94 8.12 -3.62
C PHE A 129 -1.61 8.25 -5.12
N TRP A 130 -2.62 8.37 -5.99
CA TRP A 130 -2.42 8.27 -7.45
C TRP A 130 -1.39 9.26 -7.97
N LYS A 131 -1.48 10.54 -7.56
CA LYS A 131 -0.55 11.58 -8.01
C LYS A 131 0.89 11.34 -7.52
N THR A 132 1.03 10.76 -6.33
CA THR A 132 2.33 10.41 -5.74
C THR A 132 2.99 9.26 -6.50
N MET A 133 2.22 8.24 -6.89
CA MET A 133 2.74 7.05 -7.58
C MET A 133 2.81 7.22 -9.12
N HIS A 134 1.99 8.08 -9.69
CA HIS A 134 1.87 8.32 -11.12
C HIS A 134 1.87 9.83 -11.42
N PRO A 135 3.01 10.53 -11.21
CA PRO A 135 3.12 11.92 -11.60
C PRO A 135 2.84 12.07 -13.11
N ASP A 136 2.14 13.13 -13.47
CA ASP A 136 1.62 13.38 -14.83
C ASP A 136 0.73 12.25 -15.39
N GLY A 137 0.16 11.41 -14.52
CA GLY A 137 -0.68 10.27 -14.90
C GLY A 137 0.09 9.11 -15.53
N LYS A 138 1.42 9.06 -15.37
CA LYS A 138 2.27 8.02 -15.96
C LYS A 138 2.99 7.23 -14.86
N GLY A 139 2.97 5.90 -14.98
CA GLY A 139 3.83 5.01 -14.21
C GLY A 139 5.09 4.59 -14.97
N GLY A 140 6.01 3.94 -14.27
CA GLY A 140 7.28 3.43 -14.79
C GLY A 140 7.17 2.59 -16.05
N MET A 141 6.12 1.77 -16.16
CA MET A 141 5.90 0.94 -17.34
C MET A 141 5.85 1.77 -18.64
N SER A 142 5.23 2.95 -18.58
CA SER A 142 5.17 3.91 -19.69
C SER A 142 6.49 4.65 -19.85
N ILE A 143 7.07 5.13 -18.74
CA ILE A 143 8.27 5.97 -18.70
C ILE A 143 9.51 5.23 -19.19
N TRP A 144 9.70 3.96 -18.81
CA TRP A 144 10.90 3.21 -19.13
C TRP A 144 10.98 2.74 -20.58
N GLY A 145 9.98 3.05 -21.42
CA GLY A 145 9.91 2.59 -22.81
C GLY A 145 9.36 1.16 -22.97
N SER A 146 8.69 0.62 -21.95
CA SER A 146 8.02 -0.69 -21.99
C SER A 146 6.52 -0.60 -22.32
N GLY A 147 6.01 0.59 -22.63
CA GLY A 147 4.59 0.86 -22.87
C GLY A 147 4.00 0.05 -24.03
N TYR A 148 2.79 -0.47 -23.80
CA TYR A 148 1.91 -1.20 -24.71
C TYR A 148 2.20 -0.88 -26.18
N LYS A 149 2.66 -1.89 -26.96
CA LYS A 149 2.74 -1.75 -28.42
C LYS A 149 1.38 -1.23 -28.89
N LYS A 150 1.37 -0.04 -29.50
CA LYS A 150 0.20 0.39 -30.28
C LYS A 150 0.01 -0.69 -31.35
N LYS A 151 -1.16 -1.34 -31.32
CA LYS A 151 -1.62 -2.12 -32.46
C LYS A 151 -1.87 -1.18 -33.63
#